data_AF-A0A7W6H0E8-F1
#
_entry.id   AF-A0A7W6H0E8-F1
#
_cell.length_a   1.000
_cell.length_b   1.000
_cell.length_c   1.000
_cell.angle_alpha   90.00
_cell.angle_beta   90.00
_cell.angle_gamma   90.00
#
_symmetry.space_group_name_H-M   'P 1'
#
loop_
_entity.id
_entity.type
_entity.pdbx_description
1 polymer ?
#
loop_
_entity_poly.entity_id
_entity_poly.type
_entity_poly.pdbx_seq_one_letter_code
_entity_poly.pdbx_strand_id
1 'polypeptide(L)'
;MPRKIVFHAGFHKTGTSTVQAVLRANRKALMPALAIRLKGQMQELMSAARGYSTYCTNDALDKVSRRFDALLAELPDMPRRTLLLSAEELSGHMPGRGALADYSAAPVLANLFWTRAQQAFPDAQVLFCYATRAPASWLKSAWAEHVKSSTMTLDFAAFCARYPDAPNLQTILDDIRQKVPAPVHSYALEECSDLPLGPADPVLDHCDIPDALRAALTPQPPQNKRLSEDTLAALLEINRTHRDKEARKAAKADVLNKGPQI
;
A
#
# COMPACT_ATOMS: atom_id res chain seq x y z
N MET A 1 15.51 14.88 -15.08
CA MET A 1 15.52 13.66 -14.23
C MET A 1 15.20 14.02 -12.79
N PRO A 2 14.56 13.16 -11.97
CA PRO A 2 14.41 13.42 -10.54
C PRO A 2 15.76 13.35 -9.83
N ARG A 3 15.93 14.15 -8.77
CA ARG A 3 17.13 14.04 -7.90
C ARG A 3 17.08 12.81 -7.01
N LYS A 4 15.86 12.43 -6.59
CA LYS A 4 15.58 11.35 -5.66
C LYS A 4 14.27 10.67 -6.03
N ILE A 5 14.18 9.37 -5.82
CA ILE A 5 12.99 8.55 -6.01
C ILE A 5 12.70 7.86 -4.68
N VAL A 6 11.53 8.15 -4.11
CA VAL A 6 11.03 7.56 -2.87
C VAL A 6 9.88 6.63 -3.21
N PHE A 7 10.05 5.35 -2.89
CA PHE A 7 8.96 4.38 -2.93
C PHE A 7 8.33 4.26 -1.55
N HIS A 8 7.12 4.79 -1.39
CA HIS A 8 6.28 4.48 -0.23
C HIS A 8 5.44 3.24 -0.54
N ALA A 9 6.00 2.07 -0.22
CA ALA A 9 5.46 0.75 -0.49
C ALA A 9 4.90 0.07 0.78
N GLY A 10 4.28 0.85 1.67
CA GLY A 10 3.68 0.33 2.90
C GLY A 10 2.76 -0.86 2.64
N PHE A 11 2.84 -1.90 3.47
CA PHE A 11 1.98 -3.06 3.36
C PHE A 11 0.49 -2.65 3.46
N HIS A 12 -0.42 -3.51 3.03
CA HIS A 12 -1.83 -3.17 3.18
C HIS A 12 -2.18 -3.03 4.66
N LYS A 13 -3.11 -2.14 5.01
CA LYS A 13 -3.59 -1.94 6.41
C LYS A 13 -2.56 -1.35 7.38
N THR A 14 -1.52 -0.69 6.88
CA THR A 14 -0.52 0.02 7.69
C THR A 14 -0.59 1.56 7.54
N GLY A 15 -1.74 2.10 7.18
CA GLY A 15 -1.99 3.57 7.19
C GLY A 15 -1.75 4.27 5.85
N THR A 16 -1.40 3.56 4.78
CA THR A 16 -1.12 4.13 3.45
C THR A 16 -2.25 5.03 2.91
N SER A 17 -3.52 4.68 3.13
CA SER A 17 -4.64 5.54 2.70
C SER A 17 -4.64 6.90 3.39
N THR A 18 -4.24 6.98 4.67
CA THR A 18 -4.08 8.24 5.40
C THR A 18 -2.93 9.06 4.83
N VAL A 19 -1.77 8.43 4.57
CA VAL A 19 -0.64 9.07 3.89
C VAL A 19 -1.07 9.68 2.56
N GLN A 20 -1.75 8.89 1.72
CA GLN A 20 -2.22 9.36 0.42
C GLN A 20 -3.28 10.47 0.54
N ALA A 21 -4.11 10.48 1.59
CA ALA A 21 -5.04 11.58 1.84
C ALA A 21 -4.28 12.88 2.14
N VAL A 22 -3.27 12.84 3.02
CA VAL A 22 -2.39 14.00 3.29
C VAL A 22 -1.72 14.49 2.00
N LEU A 23 -1.16 13.59 1.20
CA LEU A 23 -0.54 13.93 -0.09
C LEU A 23 -1.53 14.59 -1.07
N ARG A 24 -2.78 14.13 -1.13
CA ARG A 24 -3.83 14.72 -1.99
C ARG A 24 -4.25 16.09 -1.50
N ALA A 25 -4.53 16.25 -0.20
CA ALA A 25 -4.95 17.50 0.40
C ALA A 25 -3.88 18.60 0.20
N ASN A 26 -2.60 18.21 0.25
CA ASN A 26 -1.47 19.13 0.16
C ASN A 26 -0.82 19.20 -1.23
N ARG A 27 -1.42 18.61 -2.26
CA ARG A 27 -0.79 18.44 -3.58
C ARG A 27 -0.26 19.75 -4.19
N LYS A 28 -1.02 20.84 -4.06
CA LYS A 28 -0.62 22.16 -4.60
C LYS A 28 0.61 22.71 -3.87
N ALA A 29 0.63 22.61 -2.55
CA ALA A 29 1.76 23.06 -1.72
C ALA A 29 3.01 22.22 -1.97
N LEU A 30 2.86 20.90 -2.14
CA LEU A 30 3.97 19.97 -2.35
C LEU A 30 4.57 20.02 -3.76
N MET A 31 3.83 20.50 -4.77
CA MET A 31 4.23 20.49 -6.19
C MET A 31 5.63 21.08 -6.48
N PRO A 32 6.09 22.15 -5.82
CA PRO A 32 7.43 22.69 -6.04
C PRO A 32 8.56 21.73 -5.63
N ALA A 33 8.32 20.88 -4.62
CA ALA A 33 9.32 19.95 -4.07
C ALA A 33 9.11 18.50 -4.53
N LEU A 34 7.87 18.10 -4.85
CA LEU A 34 7.52 16.72 -5.16
C LEU A 34 6.81 16.56 -6.51
N ALA A 35 7.19 15.50 -7.22
CA ALA A 35 6.37 14.86 -8.22
C ALA A 35 5.73 13.62 -7.59
N ILE A 36 4.41 13.64 -7.38
CA ILE A 36 3.69 12.55 -6.70
C ILE A 36 3.02 11.65 -7.75
N ARG A 37 3.13 10.34 -7.58
CA ARG A 37 2.28 9.33 -8.23
C ARG A 37 1.61 8.47 -7.17
N LEU A 38 0.28 8.50 -7.18
CA LEU A 38 -0.54 7.65 -6.32
C LEU A 38 -1.12 6.50 -7.14
N LYS A 39 -1.65 5.49 -6.47
CA LYS A 39 -2.31 4.30 -7.06
C LYS A 39 -3.15 4.58 -8.31
N GLY A 40 -3.98 5.62 -8.31
CA GLY A 40 -4.85 5.98 -9.44
C GLY A 40 -4.11 6.36 -10.73
N GLN A 41 -2.85 6.78 -10.63
CA GLN A 41 -1.98 7.14 -11.74
C GLN A 41 -1.04 5.99 -12.15
N MET A 42 -1.15 4.84 -11.49
CA MET A 42 -0.26 3.69 -11.69
C MET A 42 -1.06 2.40 -11.90
N GLN A 43 -2.34 2.48 -12.28
CA GLN A 43 -3.29 1.35 -12.25
C GLN A 43 -2.78 0.09 -12.97
N GLU A 44 -2.21 0.24 -14.16
CA GLU A 44 -1.62 -0.86 -14.92
C GLU A 44 -0.47 -1.54 -14.17
N LEU A 45 0.40 -0.75 -13.56
CA LEU A 45 1.50 -1.25 -12.73
C LEU A 45 0.97 -1.97 -11.47
N MET A 46 -0.04 -1.40 -10.80
CA MET A 46 -0.66 -2.03 -9.62
C MET A 46 -1.36 -3.35 -9.97
N SER A 47 -1.96 -3.43 -11.16
CA SER A 47 -2.54 -4.67 -11.67
C SER A 47 -1.45 -5.73 -11.90
N ALA A 48 -0.36 -5.35 -12.57
CA ALA A 48 0.78 -6.24 -12.83
C ALA A 48 1.45 -6.72 -11.53
N ALA A 49 1.70 -5.84 -10.56
CA ALA A 49 2.34 -6.19 -9.30
C ALA A 49 1.50 -7.18 -8.48
N ARG A 50 0.17 -7.00 -8.44
CA ARG A 50 -0.75 -7.99 -7.85
C ARG A 50 -0.72 -9.32 -8.59
N GLY A 51 -0.67 -9.27 -9.93
CA GLY A 51 -0.51 -10.45 -10.77
C GLY A 51 0.76 -11.23 -10.42
N TYR A 52 1.91 -10.55 -10.33
CA TYR A 52 3.16 -11.20 -9.95
C TYR A 52 3.07 -11.85 -8.57
N SER A 53 2.54 -11.18 -7.54
CA SER A 53 2.38 -11.81 -6.22
C SER A 53 1.43 -13.01 -6.22
N THR A 54 0.52 -13.12 -7.18
CA THR A 54 -0.43 -14.23 -7.27
C THR A 54 0.15 -15.44 -8.00
N TYR A 55 0.92 -15.20 -9.07
CA TYR A 55 1.39 -16.25 -9.98
C TYR A 55 2.87 -16.59 -9.81
N CYS A 56 3.69 -15.65 -9.34
CA CYS A 56 5.14 -15.78 -9.14
C CYS A 56 5.92 -16.30 -10.35
N THR A 57 5.44 -15.99 -11.57
CA THR A 57 6.10 -16.39 -12.82
C THR A 57 6.96 -15.28 -13.43
N ASN A 58 7.94 -15.66 -14.26
CA ASN A 58 8.77 -14.71 -15.01
C ASN A 58 7.92 -13.81 -15.91
N ASP A 59 6.92 -14.35 -16.61
CA ASP A 59 6.01 -13.57 -17.46
C ASP A 59 5.23 -12.51 -16.67
N ALA A 60 4.83 -12.84 -15.44
CA ALA A 60 4.15 -11.89 -14.57
C ALA A 60 5.11 -10.79 -14.10
N LEU A 61 6.36 -11.13 -13.77
CA LEU A 61 7.38 -10.16 -13.36
C LEU A 61 7.78 -9.23 -14.52
N ASP A 62 7.92 -9.77 -15.71
CA ASP A 62 8.21 -9.03 -16.94
C ASP A 62 7.09 -8.04 -17.31
N LYS A 63 5.82 -8.39 -17.04
CA LYS A 63 4.71 -7.42 -17.10
C LYS A 63 4.90 -6.27 -16.12
N VAL A 64 5.33 -6.52 -14.88
CA VAL A 64 5.64 -5.45 -13.92
C VAL A 64 6.73 -4.54 -14.47
N SER A 65 7.81 -5.12 -15.00
CA SER A 65 8.94 -4.39 -15.60
C SER A 65 8.47 -3.42 -16.67
N ARG A 66 7.77 -3.91 -17.69
CA ARG A 66 7.25 -3.08 -18.80
C ARG A 66 6.31 -1.97 -18.34
N ARG A 67 5.41 -2.26 -17.39
CA ARG A 67 4.46 -1.26 -16.88
C ARG A 67 5.17 -0.19 -16.06
N PHE A 68 6.22 -0.55 -15.34
CA PHE A 68 7.02 0.42 -14.62
C PHE A 68 7.87 1.28 -15.57
N ASP A 69 8.49 0.68 -16.58
CA ASP A 69 9.23 1.42 -17.61
C ASP A 69 8.34 2.45 -18.32
N ALA A 70 7.12 2.06 -18.69
CA ALA A 70 6.15 2.97 -19.28
C ALA A 70 5.81 4.14 -18.34
N LEU A 71 5.58 3.87 -17.05
CA LEU A 71 5.36 4.90 -16.05
C LEU A 71 6.54 5.88 -15.97
N LEU A 72 7.78 5.38 -15.98
CA LEU A 72 8.98 6.22 -15.92
C LEU A 72 9.16 7.07 -17.18
N ALA A 73 8.85 6.53 -18.36
CA ALA A 73 8.94 7.23 -19.63
C ALA A 73 7.92 8.38 -19.76
N GLU A 74 6.78 8.29 -19.09
CA GLU A 74 5.74 9.33 -19.06
C GLU A 74 6.02 10.46 -18.05
N LEU A 75 7.09 10.36 -17.27
CA LEU A 75 7.40 11.38 -16.26
C LEU A 75 7.87 12.68 -16.93
N PRO A 76 7.31 13.84 -16.53
CA PRO A 76 7.82 15.12 -17.00
C PRO A 76 9.20 15.38 -16.42
N ASP A 77 9.95 16.30 -17.04
CA ASP A 77 11.22 16.69 -16.45
C ASP A 77 11.04 17.34 -15.06
N MET A 78 11.96 17.02 -14.14
CA MET A 78 11.82 17.34 -12.72
C MET A 78 13.16 17.44 -11.95
N PRO A 79 14.17 18.17 -12.46
CA PRO A 79 15.54 18.22 -11.89
C PRO A 79 15.62 18.63 -10.41
N ARG A 80 14.62 19.38 -9.92
CA ARG A 80 14.60 19.89 -8.54
C ARG A 80 13.60 19.18 -7.62
N ARG A 81 12.86 18.19 -8.13
CA ARG A 81 11.81 17.51 -7.36
C ARG A 81 12.20 16.09 -7.02
N THR A 82 11.75 15.64 -5.86
CA THR A 82 11.74 14.22 -5.51
C THR A 82 10.52 13.56 -6.17
N LEU A 83 10.71 12.40 -6.78
CA LEU A 83 9.61 11.55 -7.24
C LEU A 83 9.14 10.68 -6.07
N LEU A 84 7.88 10.85 -5.65
CA LEU A 84 7.25 10.01 -4.63
C LEU A 84 6.21 9.09 -5.29
N LEU A 85 6.48 7.79 -5.25
CA LEU A 85 5.56 6.74 -5.70
C LEU A 85 4.92 6.12 -4.47
N SER A 86 3.59 6.20 -4.33
CA SER A 86 2.89 5.65 -3.16
C SER A 86 1.71 4.77 -3.55
N ALA A 87 1.83 3.48 -3.21
CA ALA A 87 0.75 2.51 -3.27
C ALA A 87 1.16 1.22 -2.54
N GLU A 88 0.18 0.56 -1.93
CA GLU A 88 0.38 -0.69 -1.22
C GLU A 88 0.73 -1.84 -2.17
N GLU A 89 0.19 -1.81 -3.40
CA GLU A 89 0.46 -2.83 -4.43
C GLU A 89 1.91 -2.83 -4.95
N LEU A 90 2.74 -1.83 -4.59
CA LEU A 90 4.18 -1.90 -4.82
C LEU A 90 4.83 -3.06 -4.04
N SER A 91 4.21 -3.50 -2.94
CA SER A 91 4.60 -4.70 -2.19
C SER A 91 3.86 -5.96 -2.65
N GLY A 92 3.15 -5.90 -3.77
CA GLY A 92 2.28 -6.98 -4.24
C GLY A 92 0.90 -6.97 -3.59
N HIS A 93 0.18 -8.08 -3.69
CA HIS A 93 -1.20 -8.17 -3.24
C HIS A 93 -1.34 -8.50 -1.75
N MET A 94 -2.43 -8.08 -1.10
CA MET A 94 -2.69 -8.38 0.30
C MET A 94 -2.93 -9.88 0.52
N PRO A 95 -2.14 -10.54 1.39
CA PRO A 95 -2.31 -11.96 1.66
C PRO A 95 -3.61 -12.24 2.39
N GLY A 96 -4.04 -13.50 2.33
CA GLY A 96 -5.31 -13.95 2.88
C GLY A 96 -6.36 -14.33 1.83
N ARG A 97 -5.95 -14.67 0.60
CA ARG A 97 -6.85 -15.20 -0.44
C ARG A 97 -6.20 -16.31 -1.25
N GLY A 98 -6.95 -17.39 -1.48
CA GLY A 98 -6.44 -18.52 -2.26
C GLY A 98 -5.13 -19.05 -1.66
N ALA A 99 -4.10 -19.16 -2.51
CA ALA A 99 -2.74 -19.56 -2.13
C ALA A 99 -1.83 -18.39 -1.70
N LEU A 100 -2.31 -17.13 -1.76
CA LEU A 100 -1.51 -15.96 -1.37
C LEU A 100 -1.42 -15.87 0.16
N ALA A 101 -0.34 -16.45 0.70
CA ALA A 101 -0.12 -16.61 2.13
C ALA A 101 0.58 -15.42 2.80
N ASP A 102 1.48 -14.74 2.08
CA ASP A 102 2.36 -13.71 2.63
C ASP A 102 2.73 -12.63 1.60
N TYR A 103 3.76 -11.83 1.90
CA TYR A 103 4.34 -10.80 1.04
C TYR A 103 5.71 -11.20 0.45
N SER A 104 5.99 -12.49 0.26
CA SER A 104 7.26 -13.00 -0.31
C SER A 104 7.59 -12.45 -1.71
N ALA A 105 6.61 -11.90 -2.43
CA ALA A 105 6.81 -11.18 -3.68
C ALA A 105 7.46 -9.79 -3.52
N ALA A 106 7.33 -9.16 -2.35
CA ALA A 106 7.77 -7.78 -2.12
C ALA A 106 9.29 -7.56 -2.27
N PRO A 107 10.19 -8.42 -1.75
CA PRO A 107 11.63 -8.31 -2.00
C PRO A 107 11.99 -8.33 -3.49
N VAL A 108 11.32 -9.19 -4.27
CA VAL A 108 11.57 -9.29 -5.72
C VAL A 108 11.07 -8.05 -6.45
N LEU A 109 9.87 -7.58 -6.12
CA LEU A 109 9.30 -6.35 -6.69
C LEU A 109 10.15 -5.13 -6.36
N ALA A 110 10.58 -4.97 -5.11
CA ALA A 110 11.41 -3.86 -4.69
C ALA A 110 12.76 -3.84 -5.43
N ASN A 111 13.40 -5.00 -5.60
CA ASN A 111 14.65 -5.09 -6.37
C ASN A 111 14.44 -4.80 -7.86
N LEU A 112 13.31 -5.25 -8.44
CA LEU A 112 12.94 -4.90 -9.82
C LEU A 112 12.79 -3.38 -9.95
N PHE A 113 12.02 -2.73 -9.07
CA PHE A 113 11.81 -1.29 -9.12
C PHE A 113 13.11 -0.51 -8.96
N TRP A 114 13.98 -0.91 -8.04
CA TRP A 114 15.30 -0.32 -7.90
C TRP A 114 16.11 -0.44 -9.20
N THR A 115 16.21 -1.66 -9.74
CA THR A 115 17.00 -1.94 -10.96
C THR A 115 16.52 -1.08 -12.12
N ARG A 116 15.20 -1.03 -12.36
CA ARG A 116 14.61 -0.26 -13.46
C ARG A 116 14.72 1.25 -13.23
N ALA A 117 14.56 1.72 -11.99
CA ALA A 117 14.72 3.12 -11.65
C ALA A 117 16.17 3.60 -11.86
N GLN A 118 17.17 2.82 -11.44
CA GLN A 118 18.58 3.11 -11.69
C GLN A 118 18.93 3.10 -13.18
N GLN A 119 18.32 2.20 -13.97
CA GLN A 119 18.53 2.18 -15.42
C GLN A 119 17.95 3.42 -16.10
N ALA A 120 16.78 3.89 -15.67
CA ALA A 120 16.16 5.09 -16.23
C ALA A 120 16.82 6.39 -15.75
N PHE A 121 17.26 6.42 -14.49
CA PHE A 121 17.82 7.60 -13.83
C PHE A 121 19.07 7.23 -13.00
N PRO A 122 20.24 7.04 -13.65
CA PRO A 122 21.45 6.54 -12.98
C PRO A 122 21.94 7.39 -11.81
N ASP A 123 21.75 8.71 -11.88
CA ASP A 123 22.20 9.68 -10.87
C ASP A 123 21.17 9.92 -9.75
N ALA A 124 19.95 9.37 -9.88
CA ALA A 124 18.90 9.59 -8.88
C ALA A 124 19.13 8.70 -7.66
N GLN A 125 19.04 9.27 -6.46
CA GLN A 125 19.02 8.46 -5.24
C GLN A 125 17.70 7.70 -5.15
N VAL A 126 17.74 6.38 -5.08
CA VAL A 126 16.55 5.55 -4.84
C VAL A 126 16.50 5.12 -3.37
N LEU A 127 15.32 5.20 -2.74
CA LEU A 127 15.08 4.64 -1.41
C LEU A 127 13.64 4.13 -1.27
N PHE A 128 13.44 3.28 -0.27
CA PHE A 128 12.13 2.71 0.06
C PHE A 128 11.72 3.06 1.48
N CYS A 129 10.42 3.24 1.68
CA CYS A 129 9.79 3.51 2.96
C CYS A 129 8.59 2.57 3.16
N TYR A 130 8.63 1.76 4.23
CA TYR A 130 7.61 0.76 4.55
C TYR A 130 6.98 1.04 5.92
N ALA A 131 5.65 1.12 5.96
CA ALA A 131 4.92 1.09 7.22
C ALA A 131 4.66 -0.36 7.65
N THR A 132 4.92 -0.67 8.92
CA THR A 132 4.54 -1.92 9.59
C THR A 132 3.38 -1.69 10.56
N ARG A 133 2.87 -2.77 11.15
CA ARG A 133 1.79 -2.75 12.14
C ARG A 133 1.88 -3.99 13.02
N ALA A 134 1.42 -3.89 14.26
CA ALA A 134 1.39 -5.03 15.18
C ALA A 134 0.63 -6.23 14.55
N PRO A 135 1.18 -7.45 14.57
CA PRO A 135 0.62 -8.63 13.88
C PRO A 135 -0.87 -8.88 14.11
N ALA A 136 -1.32 -8.86 15.37
CA ALA A 136 -2.71 -9.11 15.72
C ALA A 136 -3.67 -8.02 15.20
N SER A 137 -3.25 -6.76 15.29
CA SER A 137 -4.01 -5.62 14.76
C SER A 137 -4.08 -5.64 13.24
N TRP A 138 -2.98 -6.04 12.59
CA TRP A 138 -2.90 -6.20 11.15
C TRP A 138 -3.83 -7.32 10.66
N LEU A 139 -3.77 -8.52 11.25
CA LEU A 139 -4.63 -9.66 10.90
C LEU A 139 -6.12 -9.30 10.95
N LYS A 140 -6.55 -8.69 12.07
CA LYS A 140 -7.95 -8.25 12.23
C LYS A 140 -8.35 -7.28 11.12
N SER A 141 -7.47 -6.34 10.77
CA SER A 141 -7.73 -5.35 9.73
C SER A 141 -7.73 -5.96 8.32
N ALA A 142 -6.85 -6.92 8.04
CA ALA A 142 -6.77 -7.61 6.76
C ALA A 142 -7.99 -8.52 6.54
N TRP A 143 -8.37 -9.29 7.56
CA TRP A 143 -9.59 -10.10 7.54
C TRP A 143 -10.83 -9.25 7.29
N ALA A 144 -11.02 -8.16 8.05
CA ALA A 144 -12.14 -7.25 7.88
C ALA A 144 -12.18 -6.64 6.46
N GLU A 145 -11.03 -6.31 5.89
CA GLU A 145 -10.95 -5.85 4.51
C GLU A 145 -11.35 -6.94 3.51
N HIS A 146 -10.94 -8.20 3.71
CA HIS A 146 -11.36 -9.30 2.84
C HIS A 146 -12.86 -9.56 2.94
N VAL A 147 -13.45 -9.52 4.15
CA VAL A 147 -14.90 -9.62 4.35
C VAL A 147 -15.63 -8.53 3.59
N LYS A 148 -15.16 -7.29 3.68
CA LYS A 148 -15.76 -6.14 2.98
C LYS A 148 -15.60 -6.22 1.46
N SER A 149 -14.36 -6.35 0.99
CA SER A 149 -13.98 -6.14 -0.43
C SER A 149 -14.03 -7.39 -1.31
N SER A 150 -14.13 -8.58 -0.73
CA SER A 150 -14.08 -9.86 -1.46
C SER A 150 -15.15 -10.83 -0.99
N THR A 151 -15.11 -12.08 -1.46
CA THR A 151 -16.05 -13.15 -1.09
C THR A 151 -15.56 -13.97 0.10
N MET A 152 -14.91 -13.34 1.08
CA MET A 152 -14.37 -14.03 2.25
C MET A 152 -15.49 -14.65 3.08
N THR A 153 -15.44 -15.97 3.26
CA THR A 153 -16.41 -16.75 4.04
C THR A 153 -15.84 -17.32 5.33
N LEU A 154 -14.51 -17.24 5.51
CA LEU A 154 -13.86 -17.62 6.76
C LEU A 154 -14.16 -16.58 7.84
N ASP A 155 -14.51 -17.05 9.03
CA ASP A 155 -14.45 -16.19 10.20
C ASP A 155 -12.99 -15.87 10.57
N PHE A 156 -12.82 -15.02 11.58
CA PHE A 156 -11.50 -14.52 11.96
C PHE A 156 -10.56 -15.64 12.44
N ALA A 157 -11.05 -16.62 13.22
CA ALA A 157 -10.24 -17.71 13.72
C ALA A 157 -9.75 -18.62 12.58
N ALA A 158 -10.65 -19.01 11.68
CA ALA A 158 -10.32 -19.80 10.51
C ALA A 158 -9.39 -19.05 9.54
N PHE A 159 -9.54 -17.73 9.40
CA PHE A 159 -8.63 -16.90 8.61
C PHE A 159 -7.21 -16.92 9.17
N CYS A 160 -7.04 -16.71 10.49
CA CYS A 160 -5.74 -16.77 11.14
C CYS A 160 -5.09 -18.16 11.02
N ALA A 161 -5.87 -19.24 11.20
CA ALA A 161 -5.36 -20.60 11.06
C ALA A 161 -4.91 -20.92 9.62
N ARG A 162 -5.60 -20.38 8.62
CA ARG A 162 -5.28 -20.60 7.21
C ARG A 162 -4.07 -19.79 6.73
N TYR A 163 -3.84 -18.61 7.32
CA TYR A 163 -2.81 -17.66 6.88
C TYR A 163 -1.92 -17.22 8.04
N PRO A 164 -1.19 -18.16 8.68
CA PRO A 164 -0.39 -17.87 9.86
C PRO A 164 0.78 -16.90 9.57
N ASP A 165 1.29 -16.90 8.35
CA ASP A 165 2.46 -16.09 7.94
C ASP A 165 2.10 -14.70 7.38
N ALA A 166 0.82 -14.45 7.11
CA ALA A 166 0.35 -13.17 6.57
C ALA A 166 0.79 -11.93 7.38
N PRO A 167 0.84 -11.95 8.74
CA PRO A 167 1.26 -10.78 9.51
C PRO A 167 2.77 -10.67 9.72
N ASN A 168 3.61 -11.54 9.15
CA ASN A 168 5.07 -11.54 9.35
C ASN A 168 5.77 -10.42 8.55
N LEU A 169 5.28 -9.19 8.69
CA LEU A 169 5.74 -8.02 7.92
C LEU A 169 7.21 -7.68 8.19
N GLN A 170 7.68 -7.91 9.42
CA GLN A 170 9.06 -7.62 9.80
C GLN A 170 10.06 -8.52 9.07
N THR A 171 9.78 -9.82 8.99
CA THR A 171 10.60 -10.77 8.22
C THR A 171 10.69 -10.37 6.75
N ILE A 172 9.56 -10.03 6.14
CA ILE A 172 9.53 -9.56 4.74
C ILE A 172 10.34 -8.27 4.56
N LEU A 173 10.28 -7.36 5.53
CA LEU A 173 11.06 -6.13 5.49
C LEU A 173 12.58 -6.40 5.59
N ASP A 174 12.98 -7.38 6.39
CA ASP A 174 14.38 -7.79 6.49
C ASP A 174 14.86 -8.46 5.20
N ASP A 175 14.01 -9.25 4.54
CA ASP A 175 14.31 -9.80 3.21
C ASP A 175 14.45 -8.69 2.16
N ILE A 176 13.61 -7.65 2.19
CA ILE A 176 13.71 -6.49 1.30
C ILE A 176 15.06 -5.77 1.52
N ARG A 177 15.45 -5.54 2.78
CA ARG A 177 16.74 -4.90 3.14
C ARG A 177 17.94 -5.69 2.60
N GLN A 178 17.87 -7.02 2.65
CA GLN A 178 18.93 -7.89 2.12
C GLN A 178 18.94 -7.90 0.59
N LYS A 179 17.77 -7.83 -0.05
CA LYS A 179 17.64 -8.01 -1.49
C LYS A 179 17.93 -6.76 -2.31
N VAL A 180 17.65 -5.57 -1.76
CA VAL A 180 17.68 -4.31 -2.51
C VAL A 180 18.93 -3.49 -2.14
N PRO A 181 19.75 -3.08 -3.12
CA PRO A 181 20.93 -2.26 -2.88
C PRO A 181 20.57 -0.76 -2.78
N ALA A 182 19.62 -0.43 -1.91
CA ALA A 182 19.18 0.93 -1.61
C ALA A 182 18.78 1.05 -0.13
N PRO A 183 18.78 2.27 0.44
CA PRO A 183 18.24 2.48 1.78
C PRO A 183 16.76 2.04 1.86
N VAL A 184 16.45 1.24 2.89
CA VAL A 184 15.11 0.76 3.21
C VAL A 184 14.75 1.22 4.62
N HIS A 185 13.91 2.25 4.69
CA HIS A 185 13.40 2.82 5.93
C HIS A 185 12.05 2.20 6.29
N SER A 186 11.74 2.19 7.58
CA SER A 186 10.47 1.70 8.08
C SER A 186 10.03 2.42 9.34
N TYR A 187 8.73 2.40 9.58
CA TYR A 187 8.11 2.95 10.79
C TYR A 187 6.90 2.08 11.18
N ALA A 188 6.61 1.98 12.47
CA ALA A 188 5.38 1.33 12.93
C ALA A 188 4.21 2.32 12.87
N LEU A 189 3.05 1.89 12.39
CA LEU A 189 1.87 2.75 12.31
C LEU A 189 1.46 3.28 13.70
N GLU A 190 1.64 2.47 14.73
CA GLU A 190 1.30 2.79 16.12
C GLU A 190 2.08 4.00 16.66
N GLU A 191 3.31 4.20 16.19
CA GLU A 191 4.21 5.30 16.59
C GLU A 191 3.87 6.62 15.90
N CYS A 192 2.94 6.62 14.94
CA CYS A 192 2.59 7.78 14.15
C CYS A 192 1.41 8.59 14.72
N SER A 193 0.81 8.17 15.82
CA SER A 193 -0.45 8.76 16.32
C SER A 193 -0.28 10.21 16.81
N ASP A 194 0.88 10.53 17.38
CA ASP A 194 1.20 11.86 17.91
C ASP A 194 1.97 12.76 16.91
N LEU A 195 2.24 12.25 15.71
CA LEU A 195 2.97 13.00 14.69
C LEU A 195 2.06 14.06 14.02
N PRO A 196 2.56 15.29 13.74
CA PRO A 196 1.75 16.38 13.17
C PRO A 196 0.96 16.02 11.92
N LEU A 197 1.51 15.21 11.01
CA LEU A 197 0.85 14.71 9.78
C LEU A 197 0.55 13.21 9.86
N GLY A 198 0.62 12.63 11.05
CA GLY A 198 0.41 11.22 11.31
C GLY A 198 1.41 10.35 10.53
N PRO A 199 0.96 9.24 9.90
CA PRO A 199 1.85 8.34 9.17
C PRO A 199 2.45 8.95 7.90
N ALA A 200 2.03 10.16 7.49
CA ALA A 200 2.67 10.84 6.38
C ALA A 200 4.06 11.37 6.77
N ASP A 201 4.30 11.65 8.05
CA ASP A 201 5.54 12.30 8.47
C ASP A 201 6.80 11.48 8.14
N PRO A 202 6.90 10.20 8.56
CA PRO A 202 8.09 9.40 8.26
C PRO A 202 8.36 9.23 6.75
N VAL A 203 7.33 9.33 5.91
CA VAL A 203 7.48 9.28 4.45
C VAL A 203 8.03 10.59 3.90
N LEU A 204 7.51 11.72 4.39
CA LEU A 204 7.88 13.06 3.94
C LEU A 204 9.28 13.46 4.42
N ASP A 205 9.79 12.87 5.49
CA ASP A 205 11.17 13.07 5.98
C ASP A 205 12.22 12.66 4.95
N HIS A 206 11.87 11.73 4.07
CA HIS A 206 12.75 11.28 2.99
C HIS A 206 12.57 12.06 1.68
N CYS A 207 11.62 13.01 1.64
CA CYS A 207 11.21 13.70 0.41
C CYS A 207 11.92 15.03 0.15
N ASP A 208 12.82 15.47 1.04
CA ASP A 208 13.54 16.76 0.94
C ASP A 208 12.61 17.99 0.86
N ILE A 209 11.53 17.96 1.62
CA ILE A 209 10.59 19.07 1.72
C ILE A 209 11.19 20.12 2.66
N PRO A 210 11.29 21.41 2.27
CA PRO A 210 11.75 22.46 3.17
C PRO A 210 10.90 22.56 4.44
N ASP A 211 11.52 22.81 5.60
CA ASP A 211 10.82 22.83 6.89
C ASP A 211 9.64 23.82 6.93
N ALA A 212 9.82 25.02 6.36
CA ALA A 212 8.76 26.00 6.25
C ALA A 212 7.56 25.50 5.42
N LEU A 213 7.82 24.71 4.37
CA LEU A 213 6.77 24.07 3.59
C LEU A 213 6.13 22.92 4.37
N ARG A 214 6.93 22.12 5.08
CA ARG A 214 6.48 20.99 5.90
C ARG A 214 5.53 21.45 7.01
N ALA A 215 5.85 22.55 7.69
CA ALA A 215 5.04 23.13 8.76
C ALA A 215 3.69 23.70 8.28
N ALA A 216 3.57 24.04 7.00
CA ALA A 216 2.34 24.58 6.41
C ALA A 216 1.38 23.49 5.88
N LEU A 217 1.77 22.21 5.94
CA LEU A 217 0.93 21.12 5.42
C LEU A 217 -0.26 20.86 6.35
N THR A 218 -1.41 20.59 5.75
CA THR A 218 -2.65 20.28 6.47
C THR A 218 -2.73 18.77 6.77
N PRO A 219 -2.88 18.35 8.04
CA PRO A 219 -3.07 16.95 8.36
C PRO A 219 -4.41 16.43 7.83
N GLN A 220 -4.56 15.12 7.76
CA GLN A 220 -5.82 14.47 7.40
C GLN A 220 -6.19 13.44 8.47
N PRO A 221 -7.48 13.31 8.80
CA PRO A 221 -7.92 12.33 9.79
C PRO A 221 -7.61 10.89 9.30
N PRO A 222 -7.49 9.92 10.21
CA PRO A 222 -7.31 8.52 9.86
C PRO A 222 -8.39 8.04 8.87
N GLN A 223 -7.94 7.49 7.75
CA GLN A 223 -8.80 6.95 6.71
C GLN A 223 -9.11 5.46 6.97
N ASN A 224 -10.21 4.97 6.39
CA ASN A 224 -10.61 3.56 6.50
C ASN A 224 -10.76 3.07 7.96
N LYS A 225 -11.51 3.83 8.77
CA LYS A 225 -11.87 3.41 10.13
C LYS A 225 -12.53 2.03 10.12
N ARG A 226 -12.30 1.27 11.18
CA ARG A 226 -12.79 -0.10 11.33
C ARG A 226 -14.32 -0.12 11.35
N LEU A 227 -14.92 -1.08 10.65
CA LEU A 227 -16.34 -1.38 10.74
C LEU A 227 -16.67 -1.99 12.12
N SER A 228 -17.90 -1.82 12.59
CA SER A 228 -18.35 -2.51 13.81
C SER A 228 -18.35 -4.03 13.61
N GLU A 229 -18.34 -4.77 14.72
CA GLU A 229 -18.37 -6.23 14.68
C GLU A 229 -19.67 -6.75 14.07
N ASP A 230 -20.80 -6.10 14.37
CA ASP A 230 -22.11 -6.43 13.79
C ASP A 230 -22.15 -6.21 12.27
N THR A 231 -21.58 -5.10 11.78
CA THR A 231 -21.47 -4.85 10.34
C THR A 231 -20.59 -5.92 9.68
N LEU A 232 -19.47 -6.31 10.30
CA LEU A 232 -18.61 -7.37 9.74
C LEU A 232 -19.30 -8.74 9.75
N ALA A 233 -20.06 -9.06 10.79
CA ALA A 233 -20.85 -10.29 10.87
C ALA A 233 -21.91 -10.35 9.75
N ALA A 234 -22.66 -9.26 9.54
CA ALA A 234 -23.64 -9.16 8.46
C ALA A 234 -23.00 -9.30 7.07
N LEU A 235 -21.86 -8.66 6.83
CA LEU A 235 -21.12 -8.79 5.57
C LEU A 235 -20.59 -10.20 5.33
N LEU A 236 -20.14 -10.88 6.39
CA LEU A 236 -19.68 -12.27 6.34
C LEU A 236 -20.83 -13.21 5.99
N GLU A 237 -22.01 -13.00 6.59
CA GLU A 237 -23.20 -13.80 6.29
C GLU A 237 -23.66 -13.62 4.84
N ILE A 238 -23.64 -12.37 4.33
CA ILE A 238 -23.89 -12.09 2.92
C ILE A 238 -22.89 -12.84 2.02
N ASN A 239 -21.60 -12.89 2.37
CA ASN A 239 -20.61 -13.66 1.61
C ASN A 239 -20.90 -15.16 1.57
N ARG A 240 -21.49 -15.72 2.62
CA ARG A 240 -21.80 -17.16 2.74
C ARG A 240 -23.07 -17.55 2.00
N THR A 241 -24.07 -16.68 1.99
CA THR A 241 -25.41 -16.99 1.49
C THR A 241 -25.65 -16.55 0.04
N HIS A 242 -25.07 -15.42 -0.38
CA HIS A 242 -25.34 -14.85 -1.70
C HIS A 242 -24.33 -15.36 -2.73
N ARG A 243 -24.73 -16.36 -3.52
CA ARG A 243 -23.89 -16.94 -4.58
C ARG A 243 -23.74 -16.01 -5.78
N ASP A 244 -24.83 -15.37 -6.19
CA ASP A 244 -24.80 -14.39 -7.28
C ASP A 244 -23.95 -13.16 -6.91
N LYS A 245 -23.10 -12.73 -7.86
CA LYS A 245 -22.11 -11.68 -7.62
C LYS A 245 -22.76 -10.32 -7.45
N GLU A 246 -23.72 -9.97 -8.30
CA GLU A 246 -24.33 -8.65 -8.29
C GLU A 246 -25.31 -8.52 -7.12
N ALA A 247 -26.08 -9.57 -6.81
CA ALA A 247 -26.92 -9.63 -5.61
C ALA A 247 -26.08 -9.49 -4.33
N ARG A 248 -24.95 -10.20 -4.23
CA ARG A 248 -24.02 -10.07 -3.09
C ARG A 248 -23.46 -8.65 -2.98
N LYS A 249 -23.08 -8.03 -4.11
CA LYS A 249 -22.56 -6.66 -4.13
C LYS A 249 -23.61 -5.64 -3.67
N ALA A 250 -24.85 -5.77 -4.13
CA ALA A 250 -25.97 -4.93 -3.73
C ALA A 250 -26.25 -5.06 -2.22
N ALA A 251 -26.38 -6.30 -1.72
CA ALA A 251 -26.63 -6.56 -0.30
C ALA A 251 -25.53 -5.97 0.61
N LYS A 252 -24.26 -6.07 0.20
CA LYS A 252 -23.15 -5.44 0.94
C LYS A 252 -23.24 -3.91 0.94
N ALA A 253 -23.60 -3.31 -0.19
CA ALA A 253 -23.74 -1.87 -0.28
C ALA A 253 -24.83 -1.37 0.67
N ASP A 254 -25.95 -2.08 0.78
CA ASP A 254 -27.03 -1.73 1.70
C ASP A 254 -26.59 -1.75 3.16
N VAL A 255 -25.82 -2.77 3.57
CA VAL A 255 -25.26 -2.86 4.93
C VAL A 255 -24.26 -1.73 5.20
N LEU A 256 -23.39 -1.43 4.24
CA LEU A 256 -22.38 -0.37 4.40
C LEU A 256 -22.99 1.04 4.43
N ASN A 257 -24.09 1.26 3.70
CA ASN A 257 -24.78 2.56 3.64
C ASN A 257 -25.63 2.84 4.89
N LYS A 258 -26.17 1.81 5.55
CA LYS A 258 -26.99 1.95 6.77
C LYS A 258 -26.19 2.42 8.00
N GLY A 259 -24.86 2.38 7.95
CA GLY A 259 -24.01 2.67 9.11
C GLY A 259 -24.15 1.61 10.22
N PRO A 260 -23.39 1.74 11.33
CA PRO A 260 -23.54 0.82 12.45
C PRO A 260 -24.98 0.90 12.99
N GLN A 261 -25.67 -0.23 13.04
CA GLN A 261 -26.90 -0.33 13.81
C GLN A 261 -26.50 -0.32 15.29
N ILE A 262 -27.02 0.66 16.03
CA ILE A 262 -26.81 0.84 17.47
C ILE A 262 -27.62 -0.22 18.22
#